data_AF-A0A928CQK2-F1
#
_entry.id   AF-A0A928CQK2-F1
#
_cell.length_a   1.000
_cell.length_b   1.000
_cell.length_c   1.000
_cell.angle_alpha   90.00
_cell.angle_beta   90.00
_cell.angle_gamma   90.00
#
_symmetry.space_group_name_H-M   'P 1'
#
loop_
_entity.id
_entity.type
_entity.pdbx_description
1 polymer ?
#
loop_
_entity_poly.entity_id
_entity_poly.type
_entity_poly.pdbx_seq_one_letter_code
_entity_poly.pdbx_strand_id
1 'polypeptide(L)'
;MNTKMKLKMKLPDRLTPGLLLVPLLMFLGRVMYDGIIRLLGFLLETYGNEMQLLQWEHCFWSLDRARSFGGYCAFCLIVTLIWIPLIAREKQLSRKKRLAWCGSYLVFAVVLLGIFLRQLGGFTETGRRLECFSNLRQIHAALRMYADDHAGWLPPDLKTLRPGYLDNDPVYLCPAKEGKSEGTDYEYFGSGHKITDPPFLLLAERDGNHQFHYRNMMLSNGERRSRQVPPKNSGK
;
A
#
# COMPACT_ATOMS: atom_id res chain seq x y z
N MET A 1 55.76 13.30 -44.56
CA MET A 1 55.32 12.58 -43.34
C MET A 1 54.42 13.51 -42.54
N ASN A 2 53.16 13.11 -42.38
CA ASN A 2 52.01 13.99 -42.15
C ASN A 2 51.51 13.90 -40.69
N THR A 3 51.19 15.08 -40.15
CA THR A 3 50.20 15.37 -39.07
C THR A 3 50.29 14.67 -37.70
N LYS A 4 50.93 15.36 -36.74
CA LYS A 4 50.62 15.25 -35.29
C LYS A 4 49.27 15.94 -35.01
N MET A 5 48.19 15.17 -34.93
CA MET A 5 46.90 15.66 -34.42
C MET A 5 46.97 15.78 -32.89
N LYS A 6 47.27 16.98 -32.37
CA LYS A 6 47.04 17.33 -30.95
C LYS A 6 45.54 17.59 -30.76
N LEU A 7 44.79 16.58 -30.32
CA LEU A 7 43.41 16.77 -29.84
C LEU A 7 43.47 17.54 -28.51
N LYS A 8 43.36 18.87 -28.57
CA LYS A 8 43.12 19.72 -27.39
C LYS A 8 41.61 19.68 -27.10
N MET A 9 41.15 18.67 -26.37
CA MET A 9 39.80 18.68 -25.80
C MET A 9 39.73 19.82 -24.78
N LYS A 10 39.24 20.99 -25.21
CA LYS A 10 38.77 22.04 -24.31
C LYS A 10 37.51 21.53 -23.63
N LEU A 11 37.63 21.17 -22.35
CA LEU A 11 36.48 20.98 -21.48
C LEU A 11 35.70 22.33 -21.46
N PRO A 12 34.37 22.34 -21.62
CA PRO A 12 33.62 23.59 -21.65
C PRO A 12 33.69 24.29 -20.27
N ASP A 13 34.38 25.44 -20.22
CA ASP A 13 34.62 26.29 -19.04
C ASP A 13 33.36 26.90 -18.38
N ARG A 14 32.16 26.42 -18.71
CA ARG A 14 30.90 26.94 -18.18
C ARG A 14 29.90 25.83 -17.91
N LEU A 15 30.24 24.92 -16.99
CA LEU A 15 29.21 24.39 -16.11
C LEU A 15 28.88 25.51 -15.12
N THR A 16 27.80 26.24 -15.38
CA THR A 16 27.35 27.32 -14.48
C THR A 16 27.12 26.72 -13.08
N PRO A 17 27.66 27.32 -12.00
CA PRO A 17 27.46 26.84 -10.63
C PRO A 17 25.97 26.62 -10.25
N GLY A 18 25.07 27.34 -10.92
CA GLY A 18 23.62 27.16 -10.77
C GLY A 18 23.08 25.78 -11.16
N LEU A 19 23.75 25.00 -12.01
CA LEU A 19 23.28 23.67 -12.40
C LEU A 19 23.45 22.62 -11.27
N LEU A 20 24.41 22.85 -10.36
CA LEU A 20 24.62 22.05 -9.16
C LEU A 20 23.78 22.53 -7.97
N LEU A 21 23.32 23.79 -8.01
CA LEU A 21 22.49 24.37 -6.97
C LEU A 21 21.08 23.74 -6.92
N VAL A 22 20.53 23.37 -8.07
CA VAL A 22 19.19 22.75 -8.18
C VAL A 22 19.13 21.39 -7.44
N PRO A 23 19.99 20.41 -7.72
CA PRO A 23 19.97 19.14 -6.97
C PRO A 23 20.30 19.32 -5.49
N LEU A 24 21.13 20.30 -5.12
CA LEU A 24 21.45 20.63 -3.72
C LEU A 24 20.23 21.19 -2.97
N LEU A 25 19.50 22.14 -3.57
CA LEU A 25 18.28 22.71 -2.99
C LEU A 25 17.15 21.68 -2.89
N MET A 26 17.04 20.78 -3.87
CA MET A 26 16.09 19.67 -3.80
C MET A 26 16.45 18.67 -2.70
N PHE A 27 17.74 18.38 -2.52
CA PHE A 27 18.22 17.53 -1.43
C PHE A 27 17.97 18.17 -0.06
N LEU A 28 18.29 19.46 0.10
CA LEU A 28 18.03 20.22 1.33
C LEU A 28 16.52 20.32 1.63
N GLY A 29 15.69 20.56 0.60
CA GLY A 29 14.24 20.58 0.75
C GLY A 29 13.67 19.24 1.21
N ARG A 30 14.20 18.13 0.69
CA ARG A 30 13.84 16.78 1.14
C ARG A 30 14.26 16.51 2.58
N VAL A 31 15.51 16.82 2.94
CA VAL A 31 16.02 16.62 4.30
C VAL A 31 15.26 17.45 5.32
N MET A 32 14.96 18.72 5.01
CA MET A 32 14.16 19.58 5.87
C MET A 32 12.72 19.08 6.03
N TYR A 33 12.10 18.64 4.93
CA TYR A 33 10.76 18.06 4.97
C TYR A 33 10.72 16.80 5.84
N ASP A 34 11.64 15.86 5.61
CA ASP A 34 11.75 14.63 6.40
C ASP A 34 11.98 14.93 7.89
N GLY A 35 12.78 15.96 8.20
CA GLY A 35 13.01 16.42 9.58
C GLY A 35 11.76 16.99 10.24
N ILE A 36 11.00 17.85 9.56
CA ILE A 36 9.75 18.44 10.07
C ILE A 36 8.70 17.35 10.31
N ILE A 37 8.60 16.39 9.41
CA ILE A 37 7.67 15.26 9.55
C ILE A 37 8.05 14.39 10.74
N ARG A 38 9.34 14.06 10.92
CA ARG A 38 9.79 13.28 12.09
C ARG A 38 9.51 14.01 13.39
N LEU A 39 9.73 15.33 13.40
CA LEU A 39 9.42 16.16 14.57
C LEU A 39 7.92 16.18 14.86
N LEU A 40 7.07 16.35 13.84
CA LEU A 40 5.61 16.33 14.01
C LEU A 40 5.10 14.95 14.42
N GLY A 41 5.66 13.87 13.86
CA GLY A 41 5.38 12.50 14.28
C GLY A 41 5.74 12.27 15.75
N PHE A 42 6.94 12.70 16.17
CA PHE A 42 7.37 12.63 17.57
C PHE A 42 6.46 13.45 18.50
N LEU A 43 6.05 14.66 18.08
CA LEU A 43 5.13 15.49 18.86
C LEU A 43 3.74 14.86 18.97
N LEU A 44 3.24 14.22 17.91
CA LEU A 44 1.98 13.47 17.93
C LEU A 44 2.06 12.19 18.76
N GLU A 45 3.20 11.51 18.77
CA GLU A 45 3.43 10.34 19.62
C GLU A 45 3.53 10.73 21.09
N THR A 46 4.08 11.92 21.39
CA THR A 46 4.27 12.41 22.76
C THR A 46 3.00 13.06 23.33
N TYR A 47 2.20 13.75 22.50
CA TYR A 47 1.09 14.60 22.96
C TYR A 47 -0.26 14.31 22.29
N GLY A 48 -0.30 13.47 21.26
CA GLY A 48 -1.50 13.21 20.47
C GLY A 48 -2.33 12.04 20.98
N ASN A 49 -3.64 12.11 20.74
CA ASN A 49 -4.59 11.05 21.08
C ASN A 49 -4.47 9.92 20.03
N GLU A 50 -4.77 8.66 20.38
CA GLU A 50 -4.62 7.52 19.45
C GLU A 50 -5.38 7.68 18.11
N MET A 51 -6.53 8.36 18.11
CA MET A 51 -7.27 8.70 16.88
C MET A 51 -6.53 9.70 15.98
N GLN A 52 -5.75 10.62 16.56
CA GLN A 52 -4.94 11.58 15.82
C GLN A 52 -3.69 10.93 15.24
N LEU A 53 -3.08 9.96 15.95
CA LEU A 53 -2.00 9.12 15.43
C LEU A 53 -2.48 8.28 14.23
N LEU A 54 -3.65 7.65 14.32
CA LEU A 54 -4.22 6.87 13.21
C LEU A 54 -4.59 7.75 12.00
N GLN A 55 -5.21 8.93 12.22
CA GLN A 55 -5.46 9.88 11.13
C GLN A 55 -4.15 10.43 10.53
N TRP A 56 -3.14 10.69 11.36
CA TRP A 56 -1.82 11.14 10.92
C TRP A 56 -1.15 10.08 10.05
N GLU A 57 -1.12 8.82 10.47
CA GLU A 57 -0.58 7.73 9.65
C GLU A 57 -1.38 7.54 8.34
N HIS A 58 -2.71 7.64 8.37
CA HIS A 58 -3.54 7.49 7.17
C HIS A 58 -3.36 8.65 6.16
N CYS A 59 -3.30 9.89 6.64
CA CYS A 59 -3.03 11.08 5.81
C CYS A 59 -1.58 11.08 5.32
N PHE A 60 -0.64 10.71 6.18
CA PHE A 60 0.77 10.77 5.86
C PHE A 60 1.20 9.66 4.90
N TRP A 61 0.80 8.40 5.07
CA TRP A 61 1.14 7.32 4.13
C TRP A 61 0.44 7.41 2.76
N SER A 62 -0.68 8.13 2.68
CA SER A 62 -1.36 8.43 1.40
C SER A 62 -0.75 9.64 0.72
N LEU A 63 -0.47 10.73 1.46
CA LEU A 63 0.23 11.89 0.92
C LEU A 63 1.69 11.60 0.61
N ASP A 64 2.39 10.73 1.34
CA ASP A 64 3.81 10.44 1.11
C ASP A 64 4.00 9.55 -0.10
N ARG A 65 3.06 8.62 -0.39
CA ARG A 65 3.00 7.93 -1.68
C ARG A 65 2.62 8.85 -2.83
N ALA A 66 1.66 9.75 -2.63
CA ALA A 66 1.28 10.74 -3.65
C ALA A 66 2.39 11.79 -3.88
N ARG A 67 3.14 12.18 -2.84
CA ARG A 67 4.30 13.09 -2.90
C ARG A 67 5.53 12.40 -3.44
N SER A 68 5.75 11.11 -3.13
CA SER A 68 6.80 10.30 -3.74
C SER A 68 6.52 10.03 -5.21
N PHE A 69 5.26 9.79 -5.59
CA PHE A 69 4.83 9.70 -6.97
C PHE A 69 4.93 11.05 -7.69
N GLY A 70 4.44 12.13 -7.06
CA GLY A 70 4.56 13.48 -7.59
C GLY A 70 6.02 13.93 -7.74
N GLY A 71 6.87 13.58 -6.78
CA GLY A 71 8.31 13.81 -6.81
C GLY A 71 9.02 12.97 -7.87
N TYR A 72 8.60 11.73 -8.09
CA TYR A 72 9.07 10.89 -9.19
C TYR A 72 8.69 11.49 -10.55
N CYS A 73 7.43 11.86 -10.74
CA CYS A 73 6.95 12.51 -11.96
C CYS A 73 7.67 13.84 -12.21
N ALA A 74 7.86 14.66 -11.17
CA ALA A 74 8.62 15.90 -11.26
C ALA A 74 10.09 15.65 -11.61
N PHE A 75 10.74 14.65 -11.01
CA PHE A 75 12.12 14.27 -11.32
C PHE A 75 12.25 13.81 -12.77
N CYS A 76 11.37 12.91 -13.25
CA CYS A 76 11.33 12.49 -14.64
C CYS A 76 11.14 13.68 -15.58
N LEU A 77 10.19 14.58 -15.29
CA LEU A 77 9.96 15.80 -16.07
C LEU A 77 11.20 16.70 -16.11
N ILE A 78 11.86 16.95 -14.97
CA ILE A 78 13.08 17.76 -14.90
C ILE A 78 14.20 17.13 -15.72
N VAL A 79 14.42 15.81 -15.59
CA VAL A 79 15.41 15.09 -16.38
C VAL A 79 15.11 15.23 -17.88
N THR A 80 13.85 15.06 -18.30
CA THR A 80 13.44 15.20 -19.71
C THR A 80 13.65 16.63 -20.23
N LEU A 81 13.29 17.65 -19.44
CA LEU A 81 13.46 19.06 -19.78
C LEU A 81 14.94 19.47 -19.88
N ILE A 82 15.84 18.81 -19.15
CA ILE A 82 17.29 19.00 -19.28
C ILE A 82 17.84 18.21 -20.47
N TRP A 83 17.30 17.01 -20.74
CA TRP A 83 17.76 16.12 -21.79
C TRP A 83 17.51 16.65 -23.21
N ILE A 84 16.31 17.16 -23.47
CA ILE A 84 15.92 17.71 -24.78
C ILE A 84 16.87 18.80 -25.29
N PRO A 85 17.19 19.86 -24.52
CA PRO A 85 18.10 20.91 -24.96
C PRO A 85 19.56 20.44 -25.05
N LEU A 86 19.99 19.44 -24.27
CA LEU A 86 21.32 18.84 -24.41
C LEU A 86 21.49 18.15 -25.78
N ILE A 87 20.51 17.33 -26.20
CA ILE A 87 20.52 16.72 -27.54
C ILE A 87 20.43 17.80 -28.63
N ALA A 88 19.58 18.81 -28.43
CA ALA A 88 19.36 19.86 -29.42
C ALA A 88 20.59 20.76 -29.62
N ARG A 89 21.39 20.98 -28.58
CA ARG A 89 22.67 21.72 -28.66
C ARG A 89 23.73 20.97 -29.44
N GLU A 90 23.67 19.65 -29.47
CA GLU A 90 24.63 18.81 -30.17
C GLU A 90 24.29 18.71 -31.66
N LYS A 91 24.65 19.78 -32.39
CA LYS A 91 24.45 19.92 -33.85
C LYS A 91 25.18 18.86 -34.70
N GLN A 92 26.14 18.13 -34.11
CA GLN A 92 26.99 17.14 -34.79
C GLN A 92 26.59 15.67 -34.52
N LEU A 93 25.52 15.39 -33.77
CA LEU A 93 25.13 14.01 -33.50
C LEU A 93 24.49 13.35 -34.73
N SER A 94 25.16 12.32 -35.25
CA SER A 94 24.60 11.38 -36.24
C SER A 94 23.26 10.80 -35.78
N ARG A 95 22.34 10.53 -36.73
CA ARG A 95 21.02 9.91 -36.46
C ARG A 95 21.11 8.66 -35.58
N LYS A 96 22.16 7.82 -35.78
CA LYS A 96 22.38 6.61 -34.99
C LYS A 96 22.69 6.92 -33.52
N LYS A 97 23.48 7.97 -33.26
CA LYS A 97 23.81 8.41 -31.89
C LYS A 97 22.58 8.99 -31.19
N ARG A 98 21.74 9.76 -31.89
CA ARG A 98 20.47 10.29 -31.33
C ARG A 98 19.51 9.17 -30.91
N LEU A 99 19.35 8.15 -31.76
CA LEU A 99 18.53 6.98 -31.45
C LEU A 99 19.06 6.19 -30.24
N ALA A 100 20.38 6.00 -30.15
CA ALA A 100 21.00 5.32 -29.01
C ALA A 100 20.77 6.08 -27.69
N TRP A 101 20.89 7.40 -27.72
CA TRP A 101 20.62 8.26 -26.56
C TRP A 101 19.15 8.18 -26.14
N CYS A 102 18.18 8.33 -27.06
CA CYS A 102 16.76 8.16 -26.73
C CYS A 102 16.44 6.75 -26.17
N GLY A 103 17.05 5.71 -26.74
CA GLY A 103 16.91 4.34 -26.26
C GLY A 103 17.41 4.16 -24.82
N SER A 104 18.57 4.74 -24.48
CA SER A 104 19.11 4.68 -23.12
C SER A 104 18.21 5.37 -22.09
N TYR A 105 17.61 6.51 -22.43
CA TYR A 105 16.66 7.20 -21.55
C TYR A 105 15.39 6.38 -21.32
N LEU A 106 14.84 5.77 -22.38
CA LEU A 106 13.67 4.90 -22.27
C LEU A 106 13.92 3.73 -21.32
N VAL A 107 15.06 3.05 -21.48
CA VAL A 107 15.47 1.93 -20.60
C VAL A 107 15.60 2.40 -19.15
N PHE A 108 16.25 3.55 -18.91
CA PHE A 108 16.39 4.11 -17.57
C PHE A 108 15.03 4.43 -16.93
N ALA A 109 14.11 5.05 -17.67
CA ALA A 109 12.77 5.36 -17.19
C ALA A 109 11.96 4.10 -16.83
N VAL A 110 12.07 3.04 -17.64
CA VAL A 110 11.40 1.74 -17.38
C VAL A 110 11.97 1.05 -16.14
N VAL A 111 13.29 1.05 -15.96
CA VAL A 111 13.94 0.47 -14.77
C VAL A 111 13.52 1.21 -13.50
N LEU A 112 13.52 2.55 -13.52
CA LEU A 112 13.07 3.34 -12.37
C LEU A 112 11.59 3.11 -12.05
N LEU A 113 10.74 3.00 -13.08
CA LEU A 113 9.33 2.67 -12.89
C LEU A 113 9.16 1.31 -12.21
N GLY A 114 9.92 0.29 -12.62
CA GLY A 114 9.88 -1.04 -11.99
C GLY A 114 10.25 -1.02 -10.51
N ILE A 115 11.29 -0.27 -10.14
CA ILE A 115 11.69 -0.07 -8.74
C ILE A 115 10.60 0.66 -7.96
N PHE A 116 9.98 1.67 -8.57
CA PHE A 116 8.90 2.46 -7.96
C PHE A 116 7.62 1.65 -7.74
N LEU A 117 7.21 0.83 -8.71
CA LEU A 117 6.03 -0.03 -8.60
C LEU A 117 6.11 -0.99 -7.40
N ARG A 118 7.32 -1.45 -7.05
CA ARG A 118 7.55 -2.29 -5.87
C ARG A 118 7.20 -1.57 -4.55
N GLN A 119 7.38 -0.25 -4.48
CA GLN A 119 7.01 0.56 -3.32
C GLN A 119 5.49 0.79 -3.21
N LEU A 120 4.77 0.66 -4.31
CA LEU A 120 3.30 0.70 -4.31
C LEU A 120 2.68 -0.65 -3.91
N GLY A 121 3.41 -1.75 -4.06
CA GLY A 121 2.92 -3.13 -3.90
C GLY A 121 2.79 -3.65 -2.47
N GLY A 122 3.05 -2.85 -1.44
CA GLY A 122 2.76 -3.23 -0.06
C GLY A 122 1.27 -3.07 0.21
N PHE A 123 0.51 -4.17 0.27
CA PHE A 123 -0.86 -4.15 0.79
C PHE A 123 -0.81 -3.56 2.20
N THR A 124 -1.36 -2.36 2.36
CA THR A 124 -1.42 -1.73 3.67
C THR A 124 -2.26 -2.60 4.60
N GLU A 125 -2.02 -2.47 5.89
CA GLU A 125 -2.87 -3.09 6.91
C GLU A 125 -4.36 -2.76 6.69
N THR A 126 -4.68 -1.54 6.24
CA THR A 126 -6.04 -1.16 5.81
C THR A 126 -6.56 -2.01 4.64
N GLY A 127 -5.72 -2.30 3.65
CA GLY A 127 -6.09 -3.15 2.51
C GLY A 127 -6.39 -4.58 2.95
N ARG A 128 -5.54 -5.14 3.82
CA ARG A 128 -5.74 -6.48 4.40
C ARG A 128 -7.02 -6.54 5.24
N ARG A 129 -7.31 -5.50 6.05
CA ARG A 129 -8.56 -5.39 6.81
C ARG A 129 -9.79 -5.32 5.91
N LEU A 130 -9.69 -4.59 4.79
CA LEU A 130 -10.78 -4.50 3.82
C LEU A 130 -11.04 -5.86 3.14
N GLU A 131 -9.98 -6.62 2.87
CA GLU A 131 -10.08 -7.97 2.34
C GLU A 131 -10.69 -8.94 3.35
N CYS A 132 -10.28 -8.90 4.64
CA CYS A 132 -10.97 -9.61 5.72
C CYS A 132 -12.46 -9.27 5.76
N PHE A 133 -12.79 -8.00 5.58
CA PHE A 133 -14.18 -7.56 5.53
C PHE A 133 -14.94 -8.14 4.33
N SER A 134 -14.30 -8.22 3.18
CA SER A 134 -14.85 -8.87 1.98
C SER A 134 -15.11 -10.36 2.22
N ASN A 135 -14.20 -11.05 2.91
CA ASN A 135 -14.36 -12.44 3.30
C ASN A 135 -15.55 -12.62 4.25
N LEU A 136 -15.67 -11.77 5.28
CA LEU A 136 -16.83 -11.78 6.18
C LEU A 136 -18.17 -11.60 5.44
N ARG A 137 -18.21 -10.76 4.39
CA ARG A 137 -19.42 -10.61 3.55
C ARG A 137 -19.75 -11.86 2.75
N GLN A 138 -18.75 -12.51 2.16
CA GLN A 138 -18.95 -13.75 1.42
C GLN A 138 -19.49 -14.85 2.33
N ILE A 139 -18.91 -15.00 3.53
CA ILE A 139 -19.40 -15.94 4.55
C ILE A 139 -20.82 -15.57 4.99
N HIS A 140 -21.10 -14.29 5.24
CA HIS A 140 -22.44 -13.82 5.61
C HIS A 140 -23.50 -14.15 4.55
N ALA A 141 -23.17 -13.94 3.27
CA ALA A 141 -24.06 -14.30 2.16
C ALA A 141 -24.34 -15.81 2.14
N ALA A 142 -23.31 -16.64 2.31
CA ALA A 142 -23.47 -18.09 2.37
C ALA A 142 -24.31 -18.55 3.58
N LEU A 143 -24.12 -17.94 4.74
CA LEU A 143 -24.95 -18.19 5.93
C LEU A 143 -26.43 -17.84 5.68
N ARG A 144 -26.69 -16.77 4.93
CA ARG A 144 -28.04 -16.37 4.56
C ARG A 144 -28.68 -17.36 3.59
N MET A 145 -27.95 -17.81 2.59
CA MET A 145 -28.42 -18.86 1.67
C MET A 145 -28.76 -20.16 2.43
N TYR A 146 -27.89 -20.58 3.36
CA TYR A 146 -28.19 -21.72 4.22
C TYR A 146 -29.47 -21.50 5.03
N ALA A 147 -29.60 -20.33 5.65
CA ALA A 147 -30.78 -20.01 6.47
C ALA A 147 -32.07 -19.99 5.62
N ASP A 148 -32.02 -19.49 4.40
CA ASP A 148 -33.17 -19.48 3.48
C ASP A 148 -33.66 -20.92 3.19
N ASP A 149 -32.73 -21.87 3.04
CA ASP A 149 -33.06 -23.30 2.84
C ASP A 149 -33.46 -24.03 4.14
N HIS A 150 -33.05 -23.53 5.31
CA HIS A 150 -33.23 -24.17 6.62
C HIS A 150 -34.20 -23.40 7.54
N ALA A 151 -35.29 -22.88 6.99
CA ALA A 151 -36.37 -22.22 7.75
C ALA A 151 -35.90 -21.06 8.65
N GLY A 152 -34.88 -20.32 8.18
CA GLY A 152 -34.26 -19.19 8.86
C GLY A 152 -33.18 -19.56 9.89
N TRP A 153 -32.93 -20.85 10.13
CA TRP A 153 -31.92 -21.29 11.09
C TRP A 153 -30.52 -21.20 10.50
N LEU A 154 -29.61 -20.66 11.30
CA LEU A 154 -28.21 -20.64 10.97
C LEU A 154 -27.55 -22.01 11.25
N PRO A 155 -26.46 -22.36 10.54
CA PRO A 155 -25.80 -23.65 10.72
C PRO A 155 -25.14 -23.78 12.11
N PRO A 156 -24.85 -25.01 12.57
CA PRO A 156 -24.14 -25.20 13.84
C PRO A 156 -22.68 -24.71 13.78
N ASP A 157 -22.05 -24.73 12.60
CA ASP A 157 -20.68 -24.27 12.41
C ASP A 157 -20.41 -23.80 10.97
N LEU A 158 -19.27 -23.13 10.76
CA LEU A 158 -18.85 -22.67 9.43
C LEU A 158 -18.40 -23.81 8.49
N LYS A 159 -18.10 -25.00 9.02
CA LYS A 159 -17.72 -26.15 8.17
C LYS A 159 -18.94 -26.69 7.44
N THR A 160 -20.12 -26.57 8.04
CA THR A 160 -21.41 -26.97 7.44
C THR A 160 -21.72 -26.23 6.14
N LEU A 161 -21.14 -25.04 5.93
CA LEU A 161 -21.25 -24.32 4.66
C LEU A 161 -20.50 -25.01 3.50
N ARG A 162 -19.65 -26.00 3.82
CA ARG A 162 -18.91 -26.82 2.86
C ARG A 162 -19.45 -28.26 2.87
N PRO A 163 -19.68 -28.86 1.69
CA PRO A 163 -19.75 -28.24 0.36
C PRO A 163 -21.12 -27.58 0.09
N GLY A 164 -21.17 -26.66 -0.86
CA GLY A 164 -22.41 -26.23 -1.52
C GLY A 164 -22.84 -24.78 -1.31
N TYR A 165 -22.56 -24.18 -0.15
CA TYR A 165 -22.88 -22.76 0.09
C TYR A 165 -21.65 -21.85 -0.05
N LEU A 166 -20.46 -22.33 0.32
CA LEU A 166 -19.20 -21.61 0.14
C LEU A 166 -18.01 -22.57 0.02
N ASP A 167 -17.63 -22.89 -1.22
CA ASP A 167 -16.56 -23.87 -1.51
C ASP A 167 -15.16 -23.25 -1.61
N ASN A 168 -15.05 -21.92 -1.53
CA ASN A 168 -13.78 -21.22 -1.71
C ASN A 168 -12.99 -21.16 -0.39
N ASP A 169 -12.13 -22.16 -0.15
CA ASP A 169 -11.30 -22.29 1.06
C ASP A 169 -10.53 -21.01 1.46
N PRO A 170 -9.90 -20.26 0.53
CA PRO A 170 -9.25 -18.97 0.85
C PRO A 170 -10.13 -17.95 1.58
N VAL A 171 -11.45 -17.97 1.39
CA VAL A 171 -12.37 -17.01 2.04
C VAL A 171 -12.42 -17.23 3.56
N TYR A 172 -12.08 -18.42 4.04
CA TYR A 172 -12.04 -18.73 5.48
C TYR A 172 -10.73 -18.30 6.15
N LEU A 173 -9.76 -17.79 5.38
CA LEU A 173 -8.43 -17.44 5.87
C LEU A 173 -8.24 -15.92 5.90
N CYS A 174 -7.50 -15.44 6.90
CA CYS A 174 -7.14 -14.03 6.99
C CYS A 174 -5.87 -13.75 6.16
N PRO A 175 -5.90 -12.81 5.20
CA PRO A 175 -4.72 -12.45 4.39
C PRO A 175 -3.60 -11.78 5.20
N ALA A 176 -3.87 -11.26 6.39
CA ALA A 176 -2.87 -10.65 7.25
C ALA A 176 -2.08 -11.66 8.10
N LYS A 177 -2.61 -12.88 8.27
CA LYS A 177 -2.00 -13.88 9.14
C LYS A 177 -0.83 -14.57 8.45
N GLU A 178 0.33 -14.55 9.10
CA GLU A 178 1.49 -15.33 8.66
C GLU A 178 1.39 -16.77 9.20
N GLY A 179 1.21 -17.75 8.31
CA GLY A 179 1.14 -19.17 8.66
C GLY A 179 -0.14 -19.87 8.20
N LYS A 180 -0.12 -21.21 8.16
CA LYS A 180 -1.32 -22.00 7.81
C LYS A 180 -2.19 -22.19 9.05
N SER A 181 -3.46 -21.84 8.95
CA SER A 181 -4.48 -22.20 9.93
C SER A 181 -5.11 -23.53 9.56
N GLU A 182 -5.25 -24.47 10.50
CA GLU A 182 -5.96 -25.75 10.28
C GLU A 182 -7.50 -25.59 10.29
N GLY A 183 -8.02 -24.47 9.78
CA GLY A 183 -9.45 -24.17 9.81
C GLY A 183 -9.78 -22.76 9.34
N THR A 184 -10.71 -22.11 10.04
CA THR A 184 -11.14 -20.73 9.77
C THR A 184 -10.40 -19.75 10.70
N ASP A 185 -9.99 -18.61 10.15
CA ASP A 185 -9.45 -17.45 10.88
C ASP A 185 -10.54 -16.49 11.38
N TYR A 186 -11.81 -16.84 11.13
CA TYR A 186 -12.98 -16.14 11.61
C TYR A 186 -13.72 -16.95 12.68
N GLU A 187 -14.23 -16.24 13.69
CA GLU A 187 -15.11 -16.72 14.73
C GLU A 187 -16.58 -16.56 14.32
N TYR A 188 -17.39 -17.53 14.71
CA TYR A 188 -18.79 -17.65 14.33
C TYR A 188 -19.66 -17.83 15.57
N PHE A 189 -20.76 -17.09 15.62
CA PHE A 189 -21.64 -17.00 16.79
C PHE A 189 -23.12 -17.27 16.44
N GLY A 190 -23.40 -17.81 15.25
CA GLY A 190 -24.76 -18.03 14.77
C GLY A 190 -25.40 -19.36 15.19
N SER A 191 -24.66 -20.28 15.80
CA SER A 191 -25.19 -21.59 16.18
C SER A 191 -26.39 -21.46 17.12
N GLY A 192 -27.51 -22.07 16.75
CA GLY A 192 -28.75 -22.02 17.53
C GLY A 192 -29.53 -20.71 17.44
N HIS A 193 -29.15 -19.81 16.54
CA HIS A 193 -29.87 -18.56 16.26
C HIS A 193 -30.58 -18.62 14.89
N LYS A 194 -31.64 -17.82 14.75
CA LYS A 194 -32.21 -17.53 13.45
C LYS A 194 -31.62 -16.23 12.89
N ILE A 195 -31.49 -16.17 11.56
CA ILE A 195 -31.01 -14.95 10.89
C ILE A 195 -31.95 -13.74 11.13
N THR A 196 -33.23 -14.02 11.42
CA THR A 196 -34.28 -13.02 11.72
C THR A 196 -34.33 -12.58 13.18
N ASP A 197 -33.53 -13.18 14.07
CA ASP A 197 -33.44 -12.73 15.46
C ASP A 197 -32.94 -11.28 15.52
N PRO A 198 -33.22 -10.54 16.62
CA PRO A 198 -32.68 -9.20 16.82
C PRO A 198 -31.16 -9.14 16.54
N PRO A 199 -30.64 -8.08 15.89
CA PRO A 199 -29.26 -8.05 15.42
C PRO A 199 -28.24 -8.42 16.50
N PHE A 200 -27.46 -9.46 16.23
CA PHE A 200 -26.43 -9.97 17.13
C PHE A 200 -25.09 -10.13 16.38
N LEU A 201 -23.99 -10.23 17.12
CA LEU A 201 -22.68 -10.49 16.52
C LEU A 201 -22.71 -11.86 15.86
N LEU A 202 -22.56 -11.94 14.53
CA LEU A 202 -22.66 -13.19 13.80
C LEU A 202 -21.29 -13.74 13.41
N LEU A 203 -20.43 -12.87 12.87
CA LEU A 203 -19.06 -13.21 12.50
C LEU A 203 -18.11 -12.17 13.04
N ALA A 204 -16.91 -12.61 13.37
CA ALA A 204 -15.83 -11.70 13.67
C ALA A 204 -14.48 -12.33 13.36
N GLU A 205 -13.50 -11.49 13.10
CA GLU A 205 -12.12 -11.93 12.95
C GLU A 205 -11.55 -12.47 14.26
N ARG A 206 -10.64 -13.46 14.20
CA ARG A 206 -9.96 -13.95 15.40
C ARG A 206 -8.91 -12.94 15.88
N ASP A 207 -8.77 -12.85 17.20
CA ASP A 207 -7.75 -11.99 17.81
C ASP A 207 -6.34 -12.44 17.39
N GLY A 208 -5.48 -11.47 17.07
CA GLY A 208 -4.08 -11.71 16.69
C GLY A 208 -3.83 -11.87 15.18
N ASN A 209 -4.86 -11.79 14.35
CA ASN A 209 -4.69 -11.79 12.88
C ASN A 209 -4.07 -10.49 12.33
N HIS A 210 -4.28 -9.37 13.02
CA HIS A 210 -3.87 -8.04 12.59
C HIS A 210 -2.89 -7.40 13.58
N GLN A 211 -1.96 -6.61 13.03
CA GLN A 211 -1.12 -5.72 13.84
C GLN A 211 -2.03 -4.69 14.53
N PHE A 212 -1.75 -4.36 15.79
CA PHE A 212 -2.56 -3.47 16.66
C PHE A 212 -3.91 -4.06 17.14
N HIS A 213 -4.04 -5.39 17.17
CA HIS A 213 -5.20 -6.07 17.77
C HIS A 213 -6.55 -5.58 17.23
N TYR A 214 -6.61 -5.31 15.92
CA TYR A 214 -7.83 -4.87 15.27
C TYR A 214 -8.73 -6.07 14.94
N ARG A 215 -10.04 -5.88 15.08
CA ARG A 215 -11.03 -6.92 14.83
C ARG A 215 -12.17 -6.43 13.97
N ASN A 216 -12.32 -7.01 12.78
CA ASN A 216 -13.49 -6.83 11.94
C ASN A 216 -14.66 -7.68 12.47
N MET A 217 -15.87 -7.12 12.46
CA MET A 217 -17.08 -7.75 12.98
C MET A 217 -18.24 -7.53 12.01
N MET A 218 -19.11 -8.53 11.91
CA MET A 218 -20.33 -8.50 11.12
C MET A 218 -21.51 -8.95 12.00
N LEU A 219 -22.56 -8.13 12.06
CA LEU A 219 -23.81 -8.49 12.71
C LEU A 219 -24.69 -9.35 11.79
N SER A 220 -25.67 -10.04 12.37
CA SER A 220 -26.62 -10.90 11.62
C SER A 220 -27.37 -10.15 10.53
N ASN A 221 -27.70 -8.87 10.76
CA ASN A 221 -28.34 -7.99 9.77
C ASN A 221 -27.40 -7.47 8.66
N GLY A 222 -26.10 -7.82 8.68
CA GLY A 222 -25.10 -7.34 7.73
C GLY A 222 -24.47 -5.98 8.09
N GLU A 223 -24.82 -5.40 9.24
CA GLU A 223 -24.14 -4.21 9.75
C GLU A 223 -22.68 -4.53 10.09
N ARG A 224 -21.82 -3.58 9.72
CA ARG A 224 -20.37 -3.71 9.83
C ARG A 224 -19.91 -3.01 11.09
N ARG A 225 -19.07 -3.67 11.88
CA ARG A 225 -18.39 -3.04 13.01
C ARG A 225 -16.91 -3.35 12.98
N SER A 226 -16.15 -2.46 13.57
CA SER A 226 -14.74 -2.67 13.83
C SER A 226 -14.37 -2.15 15.19
N ARG A 227 -13.53 -2.89 15.90
CA ARG A 227 -13.04 -2.50 17.23
C ARG A 227 -11.55 -2.79 17.33
N GLN A 228 -10.81 -1.87 17.94
CA GLN A 228 -9.48 -2.19 18.49
C GLN A 228 -9.69 -2.98 19.79
N VAL A 229 -9.17 -4.19 19.83
CA VAL A 229 -9.15 -5.03 21.01
C VAL A 229 -7.92 -4.58 21.82
N PRO A 230 -8.07 -4.16 23.09
CA PRO A 230 -6.90 -3.86 23.90
C PRO A 230 -6.02 -5.12 24.00
N PRO A 231 -4.68 -4.97 24.09
CA PRO A 231 -3.79 -6.11 24.23
C PRO A 231 -4.26 -6.95 25.43
N LYS A 232 -4.43 -8.25 25.21
CA LYS A 232 -4.80 -9.19 26.27
C LYS A 232 -3.70 -9.09 27.32
N ASN A 233 -3.99 -8.49 28.48
CA ASN A 233 -3.06 -8.52 29.60
C ASN A 233 -2.78 -10.00 29.86
N SER A 234 -1.57 -10.44 29.51
CA SER A 234 -1.07 -11.75 29.91
C SER A 234 -1.02 -11.71 31.43
N GLY A 235 -2.07 -12.22 32.06
CA GLY A 235 -2.13 -12.36 33.50
C GLY A 235 -0.84 -13.05 33.96
N LYS A 236 -0.06 -12.32 34.75
CA LYS A 236 0.89 -12.91 35.67
C LYS A 236 0.12 -13.54 36.82
#